data_AF-A0AAN8H7Q4-F1
#
_entry.id   AF-A0AAN8H7Q4-F1
#
_cell.length_a   1.000
_cell.length_b   1.000
_cell.length_c   1.000
_cell.angle_alpha   90.00
_cell.angle_beta   90.00
_cell.angle_gamma   90.00
#
_symmetry.space_group_name_H-M   'P 1'
#
loop_
_entity.id
_entity.type
_entity.pdbx_description
1 polymer ?
#
loop_
_entity_poly.entity_id
_entity_poly.type
_entity_poly.pdbx_seq_one_letter_code
_entity_poly.pdbx_strand_id
1 'polypeptide(L)'
;MRVLFYLDDLLLLARSREEAALQTVQLVSHLSSLGFIINCEKSCPLPSQIIMYLGMKFNSARMRARLSQRRVENLTALLRRVTPGRVVTALSVMELLGMMSAGHVVIPLGLLYMSRLQRWFIRLRIDPVRQRRRMVYVPPSVGLDLTYWKNPHILSMGVPLGRVTSHTSVFTDASLSGWGGTCMSQAVGGQWPPHMSLHINVLELLAVWRVIQHFAPLLWNHHVMIRTDNKTAAAYINRQGGVRSAQLLDTARRLSCWARTHMLSIRAVYIPGELNRRGPRQGDWSLHPELVSQVWSRFGTAEVDLFAARGNAQCALWFSLRRQDHPPLGVDAFAHRPWPRVLLYAFPPVPLIPRFLDRVQEERLVAVLIAPERTGASWFPCMQRMLSGRPWEIPWRRDALSQVEGAISGHPVLGQRLWTWPLNGNT
;
A
#
# COMPACT_ATOMS: atom_id res chain seq x y z
N MET A 1 3.91 -23.24 1.84
CA MET A 1 3.96 -22.68 3.21
C MET A 1 4.22 -21.17 3.14
N ARG A 2 3.52 -20.34 3.93
CA ARG A 2 3.75 -18.89 4.00
C ARG A 2 4.31 -18.53 5.37
N VAL A 3 5.56 -18.05 5.40
CA VAL A 3 6.25 -17.66 6.63
C VAL A 3 6.75 -16.23 6.48
N LEU A 4 6.52 -15.41 7.49
CA LEU A 4 7.10 -14.08 7.64
C LEU A 4 8.32 -14.20 8.55
N PHE A 5 9.45 -13.70 8.09
CA PHE A 5 10.71 -13.71 8.82
C PHE A 5 11.13 -12.27 9.12
N TYR A 6 11.53 -12.00 10.35
CA TYR A 6 12.14 -10.75 10.75
C TYR A 6 13.22 -11.03 11.79
N LEU A 7 14.49 -10.96 11.38
CA LEU A 7 15.63 -11.33 12.23
C LEU A 7 15.42 -12.73 12.83
N ASP A 8 15.23 -12.82 14.14
CA ASP A 8 15.00 -14.02 14.94
C ASP A 8 13.51 -14.39 15.12
N ASP A 9 12.58 -13.53 14.71
CA ASP A 9 11.14 -13.74 14.84
C ASP A 9 10.50 -14.31 13.56
N LEU A 10 9.85 -15.47 13.70
CA LEU A 10 9.11 -16.14 12.61
C LEU A 10 7.60 -16.15 12.87
N LEU A 11 6.80 -15.94 11.82
CA LEU A 11 5.35 -16.08 11.86
C LEU A 11 4.85 -16.90 10.66
N LEU A 12 4.31 -18.08 10.96
CA LEU A 12 3.68 -18.97 9.98
C LEU A 12 2.19 -18.62 9.81
N LEU A 13 1.72 -18.57 8.56
CA LEU A 13 0.34 -18.28 8.20
C LEU A 13 -0.24 -19.42 7.34
N ALA A 14 -1.37 -19.98 7.76
CA ALA A 14 -2.08 -21.04 7.06
C ALA A 14 -3.58 -20.77 6.98
N ARG A 15 -4.30 -21.50 6.11
CA ARG A 15 -5.75 -21.32 5.88
C ARG A 15 -6.61 -22.08 6.89
N SER A 16 -6.10 -23.18 7.44
CA SER A 16 -6.79 -24.00 8.44
C SER A 16 -5.88 -24.32 9.63
N ARG A 17 -6.50 -24.82 10.71
CA ARG A 17 -5.78 -25.26 11.91
C ARG A 17 -4.87 -26.45 11.62
N GLU A 18 -5.36 -27.38 10.80
CA GLU A 18 -4.68 -28.60 10.39
C GLU A 18 -3.46 -28.26 9.51
N GLU A 19 -3.65 -27.39 8.52
CA GLU A 19 -2.55 -26.90 7.69
C GLU A 19 -1.50 -26.17 8.53
N ALA A 20 -1.92 -25.32 9.49
CA ALA A 20 -1.00 -24.64 10.40
C ALA A 20 -0.19 -25.64 11.23
N ALA A 21 -0.83 -26.65 11.81
CA ALA A 21 -0.15 -27.65 12.63
C ALA A 21 0.89 -28.44 11.81
N LEU A 22 0.49 -28.92 10.62
CA LEU A 22 1.38 -29.66 9.72
C LEU A 22 2.57 -28.81 9.30
N GLN A 23 2.33 -27.58 8.85
CA GLN A 23 3.39 -26.69 8.39
C GLN A 23 4.30 -26.24 9.54
N THR A 24 3.80 -26.11 10.78
CA THR A 24 4.66 -25.85 11.95
C THR A 24 5.64 -27.01 12.17
N VAL A 25 5.19 -28.26 12.11
CA VAL A 25 6.07 -29.43 12.26
C VAL A 25 7.13 -29.45 11.16
N GLN A 26 6.73 -29.21 9.91
CA GLN A 26 7.64 -29.13 8.77
C GLN A 26 8.69 -28.02 8.94
N LEU A 27 8.26 -26.83 9.36
CA LEU A 27 9.14 -25.69 9.57
C LEU A 27 10.14 -25.94 10.71
N VAL A 28 9.68 -26.47 11.84
CA VAL A 28 10.54 -26.79 12.98
C VAL A 28 11.56 -27.87 12.61
N SER A 29 11.12 -28.94 11.94
CA SER A 29 12.03 -30.01 11.48
C SER A 29 13.09 -29.47 10.53
N HIS A 30 12.71 -28.61 9.58
CA HIS A 30 13.63 -27.99 8.64
C HIS A 30 14.62 -27.04 9.32
N LEU A 31 14.18 -26.21 10.27
CA LEU A 31 15.08 -25.32 11.01
C LEU A 31 16.08 -26.12 11.86
N SER A 32 15.62 -27.18 12.52
CA SER A 32 16.49 -28.07 13.29
C SER A 32 17.52 -28.77 12.40
N SER A 33 17.15 -29.21 11.18
CA SER A 33 18.11 -29.83 10.25
C SER A 33 19.16 -28.86 9.72
N LEU A 34 18.86 -27.57 9.71
CA LEU A 34 19.80 -26.50 9.41
C LEU A 34 20.66 -26.07 10.62
N GLY A 35 20.47 -26.70 11.79
CA GLY A 35 21.23 -26.41 13.01
C GLY A 35 20.66 -25.29 13.88
N PHE A 36 19.46 -24.78 13.60
CA PHE A 36 18.80 -23.80 14.47
C PHE A 36 18.20 -24.48 15.70
N ILE A 37 18.32 -23.82 16.85
CA ILE A 37 17.69 -24.24 18.11
C ILE A 37 16.42 -23.43 18.33
N ILE A 38 15.26 -24.10 18.34
CA ILE A 38 13.97 -23.45 18.57
C ILE A 38 13.76 -23.21 20.06
N ASN A 39 13.54 -21.95 20.44
CA ASN A 39 13.19 -21.60 21.81
C ASN A 39 11.71 -21.92 22.08
N CYS A 40 11.42 -23.12 22.58
CA CYS A 40 10.05 -23.58 22.84
C CYS A 40 9.32 -22.75 23.90
N GLU A 41 10.03 -22.17 24.89
CA GLU A 41 9.42 -21.35 25.95
C GLU A 41 8.87 -20.03 25.42
N LYS A 42 9.57 -19.41 24.46
CA LYS A 42 9.15 -18.15 23.82
C LYS A 42 8.25 -18.37 22.61
N SER A 43 8.26 -19.57 22.04
CA SER A 43 7.51 -19.91 20.83
C SER A 43 6.05 -20.24 21.13
N CYS A 44 5.19 -20.04 20.13
CA CYS A 44 3.79 -20.47 20.16
C CYS A 44 3.56 -21.49 19.02
N PRO A 45 3.89 -22.78 19.23
CA PRO A 45 3.84 -23.79 18.17
C PRO A 45 2.41 -24.26 17.85
N LEU A 46 1.47 -24.05 18.78
CA LEU A 46 0.08 -24.42 18.58
C LEU A 46 -0.62 -23.37 17.71
N PRO A 47 -1.36 -23.80 16.65
CA PRO A 47 -2.11 -22.87 15.82
C PRO A 47 -3.07 -22.01 16.63
N SER A 48 -3.07 -20.70 16.37
CA SER A 48 -3.93 -19.72 17.05
C SER A 48 -4.41 -18.65 16.08
N GLN A 49 -5.64 -18.17 16.28
CA GLN A 49 -6.18 -17.01 15.56
C GLN A 49 -5.75 -15.68 16.18
N ILE A 50 -5.11 -15.71 17.35
CA ILE A 50 -4.58 -14.55 18.05
C ILE A 50 -3.10 -14.78 18.30
N ILE A 51 -2.25 -13.97 17.66
CA ILE A 51 -0.80 -14.12 17.75
C ILE A 51 -0.13 -12.78 18.06
N MET A 52 0.97 -12.87 18.81
CA MET A 52 1.85 -11.76 19.09
C MET A 52 3.07 -11.85 18.18
N TYR A 53 3.34 -10.81 17.38
CA TYR A 53 4.49 -10.78 16.48
C TYR A 53 5.00 -9.34 16.35
N LEU A 54 6.31 -9.13 16.53
CA LEU A 54 6.96 -7.81 16.50
C LEU A 54 6.30 -6.76 17.43
N GLY A 55 5.79 -7.20 18.58
CA GLY A 55 5.10 -6.36 19.56
C GLY A 55 3.69 -5.93 19.15
N MET A 56 3.13 -6.51 18.10
CA MET A 56 1.75 -6.32 17.63
C MET A 56 0.91 -7.56 17.91
N LYS A 57 -0.38 -7.35 18.19
CA LYS A 57 -1.38 -8.39 18.34
C LYS A 57 -2.19 -8.51 17.05
N PHE A 58 -2.07 -9.63 16.38
CA PHE A 58 -2.85 -9.99 15.19
C PHE A 58 -4.03 -10.85 15.60
N ASN A 59 -5.22 -10.54 15.09
CA ASN A 59 -6.42 -11.35 15.24
C ASN A 59 -6.99 -11.67 13.85
N SER A 60 -6.84 -12.91 13.40
CA SER A 60 -7.29 -13.35 12.08
C SER A 60 -8.81 -13.60 12.03
N ALA A 61 -9.45 -13.93 13.15
CA ALA A 61 -10.91 -14.10 13.20
C ALA A 61 -11.67 -12.78 12.95
N ARG A 62 -11.15 -11.66 13.49
CA ARG A 62 -11.70 -10.31 13.30
C ARG A 62 -11.02 -9.54 12.17
N MET A 63 -9.96 -10.10 11.58
CA MET A 63 -9.07 -9.42 10.63
C MET A 63 -8.61 -8.04 11.12
N ARG A 64 -8.06 -7.96 12.34
CA ARG A 64 -7.52 -6.72 12.91
C ARG A 64 -6.14 -6.89 13.54
N ALA A 65 -5.32 -5.85 13.43
CA ALA A 65 -4.07 -5.71 14.18
C ALA A 65 -4.14 -4.53 15.14
N ARG A 66 -3.56 -4.71 16.33
CA ARG A 66 -3.45 -3.68 17.38
C ARG A 66 -2.11 -3.81 18.10
N LEU A 67 -1.79 -2.85 18.95
CA LEU A 67 -0.62 -2.95 19.82
C LEU A 67 -0.75 -4.13 20.79
N SER A 68 0.39 -4.72 21.16
CA SER A 68 0.45 -5.62 22.31
C SER A 68 0.12 -4.88 23.61
N GLN A 69 -0.41 -5.61 24.59
CA GLN A 69 -0.69 -5.07 25.92
C GLN A 69 0.57 -4.44 26.55
N ARG A 70 1.71 -5.14 26.47
CA ARG A 70 3.02 -4.64 26.91
C ARG A 70 3.41 -3.32 26.23
N ARG A 71 3.19 -3.16 24.92
CA ARG A 71 3.47 -1.89 24.23
C ARG A 71 2.51 -0.78 24.66
N VAL A 72 1.24 -1.09 24.89
CA VAL A 72 0.25 -0.14 25.42
C VAL A 72 0.67 0.38 26.80
N GLU A 73 1.12 -0.50 27.68
CA GLU A 73 1.61 -0.13 29.02
C GLU A 73 2.85 0.77 28.95
N ASN A 74 3.86 0.37 28.17
CA ASN A 74 5.08 1.16 27.98
C ASN A 74 4.77 2.55 27.38
N LEU A 75 3.93 2.59 26.35
CA LEU A 75 3.48 3.85 25.74
C LEU A 75 2.74 4.73 26.76
N THR A 76 1.84 4.15 27.54
CA THR A 76 1.06 4.87 28.56
C THR A 76 1.97 5.45 29.64
N ALA A 77 3.00 4.72 30.08
CA ALA A 77 3.99 5.21 31.03
C ALA A 77 4.77 6.43 30.49
N LEU A 78 5.20 6.37 29.22
CA LEU A 78 5.89 7.50 28.55
C LEU A 78 4.96 8.71 28.37
N LEU A 79 3.70 8.49 28.00
CA LEU A 79 2.69 9.53 27.86
C LEU A 79 2.29 10.21 29.18
N ARG A 80 2.47 9.54 30.33
CA ARG A 80 2.31 10.15 31.66
C ARG A 80 3.47 11.06 32.02
N ARG A 81 4.68 10.76 31.53
CA ARG A 81 5.88 11.58 31.74
C ARG A 81 5.89 12.81 30.83
N VAL A 82 5.64 12.62 29.54
CA VAL A 82 5.64 13.68 28.53
C VAL A 82 4.23 14.26 28.40
N THR A 83 3.92 15.28 29.19
CA THR A 83 2.65 16.00 29.14
C THR A 83 2.85 17.48 28.85
N PRO A 84 1.89 18.15 28.18
CA PRO A 84 1.97 19.58 27.96
C PRO A 84 2.14 20.36 29.27
N GLY A 85 2.91 21.44 29.23
CA GLY A 85 3.19 22.28 30.39
C GLY A 85 4.29 21.77 31.32
N ARG A 86 4.80 20.54 31.12
CA ARG A 86 5.90 19.99 31.92
C ARG A 86 7.24 20.18 31.24
N VAL A 87 8.29 20.29 32.07
CA VAL A 87 9.68 20.21 31.64
C VAL A 87 10.15 18.76 31.80
N VAL A 88 10.66 18.17 30.72
CA VAL A 88 11.11 16.77 30.67
C VAL A 88 12.48 16.67 30.02
N THR A 89 13.17 15.54 30.16
CA THR A 89 14.40 15.30 29.42
C THR A 89 14.11 15.05 27.93
N ALA A 90 15.03 15.47 27.07
CA ALA A 90 14.97 15.17 25.64
C ALA A 90 14.87 13.66 25.38
N LEU A 91 15.54 12.83 26.19
CA LEU A 91 15.42 11.37 26.15
C LEU A 91 13.97 10.90 26.32
N SER A 92 13.22 11.46 27.26
CA SER A 92 11.81 11.08 27.48
C SER A 92 10.97 11.31 26.21
N VAL A 93 11.22 12.41 25.49
CA VAL A 93 10.53 12.71 24.23
C VAL A 93 10.98 11.77 23.11
N MET A 94 12.28 11.48 23.02
CA MET A 94 12.82 10.53 22.04
C MET A 94 12.28 9.12 22.23
N GLU A 95 12.21 8.63 23.48
CA GLU A 95 11.61 7.34 23.83
C GLU A 95 10.14 7.29 23.39
N LEU A 96 9.37 8.35 23.67
CA LEU A 96 7.97 8.44 23.26
C LEU A 96 7.82 8.42 21.74
N LEU A 97 8.59 9.24 21.01
CA LEU A 97 8.57 9.26 19.55
C LEU A 97 8.99 7.91 18.96
N GLY A 98 9.98 7.23 19.55
CA GLY A 98 10.38 5.89 19.16
C GLY A 98 9.24 4.88 19.33
N MET A 99 8.54 4.91 20.48
CA MET A 99 7.39 4.04 20.74
C MET A 99 6.22 4.32 19.79
N MET A 100 5.91 5.59 19.53
CA MET A 100 4.89 5.98 18.54
C MET A 100 5.27 5.52 17.13
N SER A 101 6.54 5.71 16.73
CA SER A 101 7.04 5.28 15.43
C SER A 101 6.95 3.77 15.26
N ALA A 102 7.30 2.99 16.30
CA ALA A 102 7.17 1.54 16.27
C ALA A 102 5.71 1.06 16.24
N GLY A 103 4.76 1.89 16.70
CA GLY A 103 3.34 1.55 16.87
C GLY A 103 2.38 2.10 15.81
N HIS A 104 2.76 3.15 15.09
CA HIS A 104 1.82 3.96 14.29
C HIS A 104 1.04 3.16 13.23
N VAL A 105 1.64 2.10 12.69
CA VAL A 105 1.05 1.27 11.63
C VAL A 105 -0.24 0.57 12.07
N VAL A 106 -0.42 0.32 13.38
CA VAL A 106 -1.63 -0.29 13.95
C VAL A 106 -2.50 0.70 14.72
N ILE A 107 -2.18 1.99 14.65
CA ILE A 107 -2.97 3.06 15.27
C ILE A 107 -3.64 3.87 14.16
N PRO A 108 -4.98 3.99 14.15
CA PRO A 108 -5.68 4.83 13.18
C PRO A 108 -5.11 6.24 13.18
N LEU A 109 -4.72 6.76 12.01
CA LEU A 109 -4.07 8.08 11.87
C LEU A 109 -2.83 8.30 12.77
N GLY A 110 -2.10 7.24 13.15
CA GLY A 110 -0.99 7.32 14.08
C GLY A 110 0.10 8.33 13.68
N LEU A 111 0.49 8.37 12.40
CA LEU A 111 1.50 9.33 11.92
C LEU A 111 1.01 10.78 12.04
N LEU A 112 -0.27 11.04 11.78
CA LEU A 112 -0.84 12.38 11.87
C LEU A 112 -0.74 12.95 13.28
N TYR A 113 -1.11 12.15 14.27
CA TYR A 113 -1.10 12.53 15.69
C TYR A 113 0.28 12.37 16.34
N MET A 114 1.28 11.85 15.64
CA MET A 114 2.69 11.92 16.05
C MET A 114 3.38 13.18 15.50
N SER A 115 2.92 13.68 14.36
CA SER A 115 3.63 14.68 13.55
C SER A 115 3.86 16.03 14.24
N ARG A 116 2.93 16.54 15.08
CA ARG A 116 3.15 17.83 15.77
C ARG A 116 4.23 17.72 16.83
N LEU A 117 4.23 16.63 17.62
CA LEU A 117 5.26 16.36 18.60
C LEU A 117 6.62 16.23 17.91
N GLN A 118 6.70 15.42 16.85
CA GLN A 118 7.93 15.22 16.10
C GLN A 118 8.46 16.53 15.50
N ARG A 119 7.58 17.32 14.88
CA ARG A 119 7.93 18.62 14.30
C ARG A 119 8.47 19.59 15.33
N TRP A 120 7.80 19.71 16.48
CA TRP A 120 8.27 20.56 17.57
C TRP A 120 9.65 20.11 18.05
N PHE A 121 9.84 18.81 18.29
CA PHE A 121 11.09 18.28 18.82
C PHE A 121 12.27 18.48 17.86
N ILE A 122 12.09 18.24 16.55
CA ILE A 122 13.13 18.46 15.53
C ILE A 122 13.59 19.93 15.50
N ARG A 123 12.67 20.88 15.71
CA ARG A 123 12.99 22.32 15.70
C ARG A 123 13.88 22.75 16.86
N LEU A 124 13.95 21.97 17.94
CA LEU A 124 14.86 22.23 19.06
C LEU A 124 16.33 21.97 18.69
N ARG A 125 16.59 21.29 17.56
CA ARG A 125 17.94 20.95 17.07
C ARG A 125 18.81 20.28 18.14
N ILE A 126 18.20 19.35 18.87
CA ILE A 126 18.86 18.62 19.96
C ILE A 126 19.73 17.51 19.38
N ASP A 127 20.98 17.44 19.83
CA ASP A 127 21.85 16.29 19.55
C ASP A 127 21.34 15.06 20.35
N PRO A 128 20.94 13.97 19.67
CA PRO A 128 20.30 12.84 20.33
C PRO A 128 21.24 12.08 21.29
N VAL A 129 22.56 12.21 21.14
CA VAL A 129 23.56 11.52 21.95
C VAL A 129 24.05 12.45 23.07
N ARG A 130 24.58 13.62 22.70
CA ARG A 130 25.22 14.55 23.62
C ARG A 130 24.23 15.26 24.53
N GLN A 131 23.01 15.52 24.04
CA GLN A 131 22.01 16.34 24.73
C GLN A 131 20.80 15.54 25.20
N ARG A 132 20.91 14.21 25.35
CA ARG A 132 19.80 13.34 25.81
C ARG A 132 19.19 13.77 27.16
N ARG A 133 19.98 14.37 28.06
CA ARG A 133 19.52 14.85 29.38
C ARG A 133 19.05 16.30 29.37
N ARG A 134 19.13 17.01 28.24
CA ARG A 134 18.69 18.40 28.12
C ARG A 134 17.21 18.51 28.49
N MET A 135 16.90 19.45 29.36
CA MET A 135 15.52 19.72 29.78
C MET A 135 14.79 20.54 28.71
N VAL A 136 13.58 20.13 28.37
CA VAL A 136 12.74 20.75 27.34
C VAL A 136 11.32 20.94 27.86
N TYR A 137 10.74 22.11 27.59
CA TYR A 137 9.36 22.40 27.95
C TYR A 137 8.40 21.88 26.86
N VAL A 138 7.48 20.99 27.23
CA VAL A 138 6.50 20.43 26.31
C VAL A 138 5.38 21.46 26.05
N PRO A 139 5.22 21.95 24.81
CA PRO A 139 4.29 23.04 24.54
C PRO A 139 2.83 22.58 24.60
N PRO A 140 1.87 23.46 25.00
CA PRO A 140 0.43 23.18 24.93
C PRO A 140 -0.06 22.71 23.55
N SER A 141 0.58 23.17 22.47
CA SER A 141 0.19 22.88 21.08
C SER A 141 0.23 21.40 20.68
N VAL A 142 0.95 20.55 21.43
CA VAL A 142 0.99 19.09 21.18
C VAL A 142 -0.02 18.31 22.02
N GLY A 143 -0.80 18.99 22.88
CA GLY A 143 -1.71 18.33 23.83
C GLY A 143 -2.76 17.44 23.17
N LEU A 144 -3.45 17.92 22.14
CA LEU A 144 -4.46 17.13 21.42
C LEU A 144 -3.88 15.84 20.82
N ASP A 145 -2.65 15.92 20.31
CA ASP A 145 -1.93 14.79 19.73
C ASP A 145 -1.58 13.76 20.80
N LEU A 146 -1.06 14.21 21.94
CA LEU A 146 -0.76 13.32 23.08
C LEU A 146 -2.03 12.69 23.67
N THR A 147 -3.13 13.44 23.76
CA THR A 147 -4.43 12.91 24.21
C THR A 147 -4.97 11.84 23.27
N TYR A 148 -4.83 12.01 21.96
CA TYR A 148 -5.22 10.99 20.99
C TYR A 148 -4.50 9.66 21.23
N TRP A 149 -3.18 9.71 21.46
CA TRP A 149 -2.37 8.53 21.77
C TRP A 149 -2.64 7.94 23.18
N LYS A 150 -3.27 8.68 24.09
CA LYS A 150 -3.73 8.18 25.40
C LYS A 150 -5.10 7.51 25.33
N ASN A 151 -5.87 7.70 24.26
CA ASN A 151 -7.26 7.29 24.20
C ASN A 151 -7.39 5.74 24.16
N PRO A 152 -7.98 5.10 25.19
CA PRO A 152 -8.11 3.64 25.25
C PRO A 152 -8.92 3.04 24.08
N HIS A 153 -9.90 3.80 23.56
CA HIS A 153 -10.67 3.38 22.40
C HIS A 153 -9.80 3.34 21.13
N ILE A 154 -8.94 4.33 20.92
CA ILE A 154 -8.01 4.35 19.78
C ILE A 154 -7.00 3.19 19.87
N LEU A 155 -6.44 2.95 21.06
CA LEU A 155 -5.47 1.88 21.29
C LEU A 155 -6.07 0.48 21.13
N SER A 156 -7.35 0.30 21.48
CA SER A 156 -8.06 -0.97 21.37
C SER A 156 -8.69 -1.23 19.99
N MET A 157 -9.05 -0.16 19.25
CA MET A 157 -9.66 -0.24 17.93
C MET A 157 -8.76 -0.97 16.93
N GLY A 158 -7.47 -0.64 16.87
CA GLY A 158 -6.55 -1.21 15.88
C GLY A 158 -6.92 -0.89 14.43
N VAL A 159 -6.27 -1.54 13.48
CA VAL A 159 -6.47 -1.37 12.03
C VAL A 159 -6.89 -2.69 11.38
N PRO A 160 -7.65 -2.66 10.26
CA PRO A 160 -7.97 -3.86 9.51
C PRO A 160 -6.70 -4.53 8.95
N LEU A 161 -6.70 -5.86 8.93
CA LEU A 161 -5.71 -6.68 8.25
C LEU A 161 -6.12 -6.93 6.81
N GLY A 162 -5.11 -7.08 5.95
CA GLY A 162 -5.31 -7.36 4.54
C GLY A 162 -4.93 -6.19 3.64
N ARG A 163 -4.98 -6.45 2.34
CA ARG A 163 -4.70 -5.45 1.30
C ARG A 163 -6.02 -5.01 0.70
N VAL A 164 -6.10 -3.72 0.38
CA VAL A 164 -7.21 -3.18 -0.38
C VAL A 164 -7.06 -3.60 -1.85
N THR A 165 -7.99 -4.42 -2.34
CA THR A 165 -7.96 -4.95 -3.71
C THR A 165 -8.74 -4.10 -4.71
N SER A 166 -9.73 -3.32 -4.27
CA SER A 166 -10.52 -2.38 -5.10
C SER A 166 -10.47 -0.96 -4.56
N HIS A 167 -10.58 0.04 -5.44
CA HIS A 167 -10.69 1.43 -5.01
C HIS A 167 -11.45 2.29 -6.00
N THR A 168 -12.04 3.38 -5.53
CA THR A 168 -12.54 4.46 -6.37
C THR A 168 -11.41 5.42 -6.72
N SER A 169 -11.19 5.62 -8.01
CA SER A 169 -10.15 6.48 -8.55
C SER A 169 -10.61 7.94 -8.60
N VAL A 170 -9.86 8.83 -7.95
CA VAL A 170 -10.08 10.27 -7.99
C VAL A 170 -8.82 10.94 -8.54
N PHE A 171 -8.96 11.68 -9.62
CA PHE A 171 -7.87 12.46 -10.21
C PHE A 171 -7.99 13.90 -9.75
N THR A 172 -6.86 14.52 -9.46
CA THR A 172 -6.81 15.88 -8.92
C THR A 172 -5.66 16.63 -9.56
N ASP A 173 -5.88 17.89 -9.88
CA ASP A 173 -4.90 18.81 -10.44
C ASP A 173 -5.11 20.19 -9.81
N ALA A 174 -4.02 20.93 -9.65
CA ALA A 174 -4.04 22.29 -9.14
C ALA A 174 -3.06 23.16 -9.92
N SER A 175 -3.51 24.36 -10.26
CA SER A 175 -2.67 25.43 -10.76
C SER A 175 -2.63 26.59 -9.76
N LEU A 176 -1.89 27.64 -10.08
CA LEU A 176 -1.90 28.88 -9.29
C LEU A 176 -3.24 29.63 -9.38
N SER A 177 -4.05 29.37 -10.42
CA SER A 177 -5.31 30.08 -10.66
C SER A 177 -6.55 29.26 -10.29
N GLY A 178 -6.46 27.92 -10.27
CA GLY A 178 -7.60 27.09 -9.95
C GLY A 178 -7.24 25.65 -9.60
N TRP A 179 -8.29 24.86 -9.40
CA TRP A 179 -8.21 23.44 -9.08
C TRP A 179 -9.25 22.67 -9.89
N GLY A 180 -8.96 21.39 -10.08
CA GLY A 180 -9.88 20.49 -10.74
C GLY A 180 -9.69 19.06 -10.26
N GLY A 181 -10.70 18.25 -10.54
CA GLY A 181 -10.60 16.82 -10.35
C GLY A 181 -11.71 16.07 -11.06
N THR A 182 -11.51 14.77 -11.20
CA THR A 182 -12.48 13.89 -11.83
C THR A 182 -12.64 12.60 -11.04
N CYS A 183 -13.86 12.09 -10.97
CA CYS A 183 -14.21 10.83 -10.33
C CYS A 183 -15.34 10.16 -11.12
N MET A 184 -15.24 8.86 -11.43
CA MET A 184 -16.29 8.10 -12.13
C MET A 184 -16.89 8.84 -13.35
N SER A 185 -16.03 9.37 -14.22
CA SER A 185 -16.39 10.17 -15.41
C SER A 185 -17.03 11.55 -15.16
N GLN A 186 -17.27 11.95 -13.91
CA GLN A 186 -17.67 13.30 -13.53
C GLN A 186 -16.43 14.19 -13.32
N ALA A 187 -16.54 15.46 -13.71
CA ALA A 187 -15.50 16.45 -13.53
C ALA A 187 -16.00 17.61 -12.67
N VAL A 188 -15.11 18.14 -11.82
CA VAL A 188 -15.35 19.32 -11.00
C VAL A 188 -14.13 20.22 -11.08
N GLY A 189 -14.34 21.53 -11.01
CA GLY A 189 -13.26 22.48 -10.88
C GLY A 189 -13.75 23.84 -10.43
N GLY A 190 -12.81 24.71 -10.10
CA GLY A 190 -13.09 26.08 -9.71
C GLY A 190 -11.83 26.91 -9.64
N GLN A 191 -12.00 28.22 -9.53
CA GLN A 191 -10.89 29.14 -9.35
C GLN A 191 -10.53 29.29 -7.86
N TRP A 192 -9.27 29.59 -7.59
CA TRP A 192 -8.86 30.03 -6.26
C TRP A 192 -9.31 31.48 -6.03
N PRO A 193 -9.62 31.88 -4.78
CA PRO A 193 -9.87 33.28 -4.48
C PRO A 193 -8.66 34.15 -4.89
N PRO A 194 -8.85 35.35 -5.47
CA PRO A 194 -7.74 36.18 -5.99
C PRO A 194 -6.65 36.51 -4.97
N HIS A 195 -7.01 36.55 -3.68
CA HIS A 195 -6.10 36.85 -2.57
C HIS A 195 -5.34 35.61 -2.04
N MET A 196 -5.59 34.41 -2.58
CA MET A 196 -5.00 33.17 -2.11
C MET A 196 -3.58 32.96 -2.68
N SER A 197 -2.58 33.58 -2.05
CA SER A 197 -1.16 33.39 -2.39
C SER A 197 -0.54 32.24 -1.59
N LEU A 198 -0.88 31.00 -1.95
CA LEU A 198 -0.32 29.79 -1.30
C LEU A 198 0.71 29.10 -2.20
N HIS A 199 1.66 28.42 -1.57
CA HIS A 199 2.63 27.60 -2.30
C HIS A 199 1.91 26.46 -3.05
N ILE A 200 2.37 26.12 -4.26
CA ILE A 200 1.74 25.11 -5.13
C ILE A 200 1.44 23.78 -4.43
N ASN A 201 2.41 23.21 -3.69
CA ASN A 201 2.17 21.99 -2.89
C ASN A 201 0.98 22.08 -1.90
N VAL A 202 0.68 23.27 -1.37
CA VAL A 202 -0.48 23.49 -0.49
C VAL A 202 -1.76 23.52 -1.32
N LEU A 203 -1.75 24.22 -2.45
CA LEU A 203 -2.86 24.26 -3.40
C LEU A 203 -3.23 22.86 -3.91
N GLU A 204 -2.23 22.04 -4.19
CA GLU A 204 -2.38 20.65 -4.61
C GLU A 204 -3.10 19.79 -3.58
N LEU A 205 -2.68 19.89 -2.32
CA LEU A 205 -3.34 19.16 -1.24
C LEU A 205 -4.74 19.72 -0.93
N LEU A 206 -4.94 21.03 -1.11
CA LEU A 206 -6.25 21.68 -1.03
C LEU A 206 -7.19 21.29 -2.19
N ALA A 207 -6.65 21.09 -3.38
CA ALA A 207 -7.42 20.62 -4.54
C ALA A 207 -7.94 19.21 -4.25
N VAL A 208 -7.08 18.31 -3.76
CA VAL A 208 -7.52 16.99 -3.29
C VAL A 208 -8.64 17.12 -2.27
N TRP A 209 -8.46 17.98 -1.27
CA TRP A 209 -9.47 18.23 -0.25
C TRP A 209 -10.83 18.67 -0.82
N ARG A 210 -10.84 19.66 -1.72
CA ARG A 210 -12.08 20.16 -2.35
C ARG A 210 -12.74 19.11 -3.24
N VAL A 211 -11.95 18.37 -4.03
CA VAL A 211 -12.44 17.34 -4.93
C VAL A 211 -13.09 16.19 -4.15
N ILE A 212 -12.45 15.70 -3.08
CA ILE A 212 -13.05 14.62 -2.28
C ILE A 212 -14.31 15.08 -1.53
N GLN A 213 -14.37 16.34 -1.10
CA GLN A 213 -15.58 16.90 -0.50
C GLN A 213 -16.73 16.99 -1.51
N HIS A 214 -16.45 17.43 -2.74
CA HIS A 214 -17.46 17.49 -3.79
C HIS A 214 -18.00 16.10 -4.13
N PHE A 215 -17.12 15.11 -4.29
CA PHE A 215 -17.51 13.74 -4.58
C PHE A 215 -17.87 12.91 -3.33
N ALA A 216 -18.09 13.53 -2.17
CA ALA A 216 -18.38 12.80 -0.92
C ALA A 216 -19.49 11.74 -1.05
N PRO A 217 -20.62 11.99 -1.74
CA PRO A 217 -21.66 10.97 -1.95
C PRO A 217 -21.15 9.74 -2.72
N LEU A 218 -20.26 9.92 -3.69
CA LEU A 218 -19.69 8.84 -4.52
C LEU A 218 -18.56 8.09 -3.79
N LEU A 219 -17.90 8.75 -2.84
CA LEU A 219 -16.76 8.20 -2.10
C LEU A 219 -17.18 7.55 -0.77
N TRP A 220 -18.45 7.70 -0.38
CA TRP A 220 -18.96 7.17 0.88
C TRP A 220 -18.75 5.66 0.97
N ASN A 221 -18.15 5.20 2.07
CA ASN A 221 -17.88 3.78 2.32
C ASN A 221 -17.02 3.08 1.23
N HIS A 222 -16.22 3.84 0.48
CA HIS A 222 -15.28 3.28 -0.51
C HIS A 222 -13.82 3.40 -0.04
N HIS A 223 -12.96 2.53 -0.55
CA HIS A 223 -11.52 2.80 -0.53
C HIS A 223 -11.18 3.75 -1.68
N VAL A 224 -10.49 4.86 -1.40
CA VAL A 224 -10.24 5.92 -2.37
C VAL A 224 -8.75 6.00 -2.72
N MET A 225 -8.46 6.08 -4.02
CA MET A 225 -7.12 6.31 -4.55
C MET A 225 -7.06 7.67 -5.26
N ILE A 226 -6.35 8.60 -4.64
CA ILE A 226 -6.03 9.90 -5.20
C ILE A 226 -4.90 9.75 -6.22
N ARG A 227 -5.11 10.31 -7.40
CA ARG A 227 -4.16 10.36 -8.50
C ARG A 227 -3.78 11.82 -8.72
N THR A 228 -2.53 12.14 -8.41
CA THR A 228 -2.00 13.51 -8.47
C THR A 228 -0.63 13.48 -9.12
N ASP A 229 -0.28 14.53 -9.84
CA ASP A 229 1.07 14.79 -10.35
C ASP A 229 1.95 15.56 -9.37
N ASN A 230 1.53 15.67 -8.11
CA ASN A 230 2.32 16.26 -7.06
C ASN A 230 2.85 15.20 -6.09
N LYS A 231 4.17 14.92 -6.17
CA LYS A 231 4.85 14.00 -5.25
C LYS A 231 4.69 14.40 -3.79
N THR A 232 4.66 15.71 -3.49
CA THR A 232 4.49 16.20 -2.12
C THR A 232 3.10 15.89 -1.61
N ALA A 233 2.05 16.19 -2.38
CA ALA A 233 0.67 15.87 -2.01
C ALA A 233 0.48 14.36 -1.80
N ALA A 234 0.98 13.54 -2.72
CA ALA A 234 0.91 12.09 -2.60
C ALA A 234 1.63 11.58 -1.33
N ALA A 235 2.82 12.10 -1.05
CA ALA A 235 3.57 11.75 0.16
C ALA A 235 2.84 12.19 1.44
N TYR A 236 2.28 13.41 1.47
CA TYR A 236 1.55 13.92 2.62
C TYR A 236 0.28 13.13 2.91
N ILE A 237 -0.45 12.68 1.90
CA ILE A 237 -1.62 11.79 2.09
C ILE A 237 -1.17 10.44 2.65
N ASN A 238 -0.19 9.79 2.02
CA ASN A 238 0.23 8.44 2.41
C ASN A 238 0.95 8.38 3.76
N ARG A 239 1.69 9.44 4.13
CA ARG A 239 2.37 9.58 5.42
C ARG A 239 1.53 10.33 6.46
N GLN A 240 0.29 10.69 6.12
CA GLN A 240 -0.66 11.40 6.99
C GLN A 240 -0.10 12.72 7.55
N GLY A 241 0.68 13.44 6.74
CA GLY A 241 1.34 14.69 7.11
C GLY A 241 2.83 14.71 6.85
N GLY A 242 3.50 15.70 7.44
CA GLY A 242 4.94 15.89 7.35
C GLY A 242 5.45 16.97 8.30
N VAL A 243 6.74 16.88 8.64
CA VAL A 243 7.37 17.76 9.65
C VAL A 243 7.99 19.03 9.07
N ARG A 244 8.01 19.20 7.74
CA ARG A 244 8.68 20.33 7.07
C ARG A 244 7.82 21.60 7.00
N SER A 245 6.60 21.52 6.48
CA SER A 245 5.67 22.68 6.38
C SER A 245 4.48 22.57 7.34
N ALA A 246 4.25 23.60 8.14
CA ALA A 246 3.19 23.61 9.15
C ALA A 246 1.82 23.72 8.48
N GLN A 247 1.76 24.52 7.42
CA GLN A 247 0.57 24.69 6.59
C GLN A 247 0.18 23.38 5.90
N LEU A 248 1.13 22.65 5.29
CA LEU A 248 0.83 21.34 4.70
C LEU A 248 0.38 20.32 5.76
N LEU A 249 0.96 20.36 6.96
CA LEU A 249 0.53 19.48 8.06
C LEU A 249 -0.90 19.78 8.50
N ASP A 250 -1.29 21.07 8.57
CA ASP A 250 -2.65 21.45 8.91
C ASP A 250 -3.64 21.04 7.82
N THR A 251 -3.32 21.28 6.54
CA THR A 251 -4.14 20.83 5.41
C THR A 251 -4.29 19.31 5.40
N ALA A 252 -3.19 18.56 5.57
CA ALA A 252 -3.22 17.10 5.65
C ALA A 252 -4.06 16.58 6.83
N ARG A 253 -4.07 17.31 7.96
CA ARG A 253 -4.90 16.98 9.11
C ARG A 253 -6.38 17.12 8.79
N ARG A 254 -6.81 18.26 8.23
CA ARG A 254 -8.20 18.48 7.82
C ARG A 254 -8.65 17.38 6.85
N LEU A 255 -7.81 17.11 5.85
CA LEU A 255 -8.04 16.06 4.85
C LEU A 255 -8.19 14.68 5.49
N SER A 256 -7.24 14.25 6.30
CA SER A 256 -7.22 12.91 6.88
C SER A 256 -8.35 12.69 7.89
N CYS A 257 -8.65 13.69 8.72
CA CYS A 257 -9.71 13.59 9.74
C CYS A 257 -11.08 13.43 9.10
N TRP A 258 -11.38 14.17 8.05
CA TRP A 258 -12.64 14.04 7.34
C TRP A 258 -12.69 12.83 6.43
N ALA A 259 -11.59 12.46 5.77
CA ALA A 259 -11.55 11.21 5.01
C ALA A 259 -11.86 10.02 5.92
N ARG A 260 -11.32 9.99 7.14
CA ARG A 260 -11.64 8.95 8.12
C ARG A 260 -13.14 8.83 8.43
N THR A 261 -13.91 9.91 8.38
CA THR A 261 -15.35 9.87 8.68
C THR A 261 -16.24 9.65 7.46
N HIS A 262 -15.69 9.74 6.23
CA HIS A 262 -16.47 9.67 4.99
C HIS A 262 -16.09 8.52 4.07
N MET A 263 -14.96 7.85 4.27
CA MET A 263 -14.49 6.77 3.41
C MET A 263 -13.75 5.69 4.20
N LEU A 264 -13.64 4.47 3.64
CA LEU A 264 -12.97 3.35 4.30
C LEU A 264 -11.45 3.57 4.42
N SER A 265 -10.85 4.16 3.39
CA SER A 265 -9.44 4.56 3.42
C SER A 265 -9.13 5.54 2.30
N ILE A 266 -8.11 6.37 2.49
CA ILE A 266 -7.53 7.21 1.45
C ILE A 266 -6.05 6.88 1.23
N ARG A 267 -5.64 6.73 -0.03
CA ARG A 267 -4.26 6.60 -0.46
C ARG A 267 -4.02 7.48 -1.67
N ALA A 268 -2.77 7.79 -1.95
CA ALA A 268 -2.40 8.57 -3.13
C ALA A 268 -1.30 7.89 -3.95
N VAL A 269 -1.37 8.06 -5.26
CA VAL A 269 -0.33 7.62 -6.21
C VAL A 269 0.08 8.83 -7.03
N TYR A 270 1.40 9.05 -7.11
CA TYR A 270 1.97 10.04 -8.00
C TYR A 270 1.91 9.54 -9.45
N ILE A 271 1.40 10.37 -10.35
CA ILE A 271 1.37 10.14 -11.79
C ILE A 271 2.03 11.35 -12.45
N PRO A 272 3.18 11.21 -13.15
CA PRO A 272 3.84 12.36 -13.76
C PRO A 272 2.92 13.15 -14.72
N GLY A 273 3.01 14.48 -14.72
CA GLY A 273 2.14 15.36 -15.50
C GLY A 273 2.22 15.15 -17.03
N GLU A 274 3.39 14.84 -17.58
CA GLU A 274 3.55 14.50 -19.01
C GLU A 274 2.97 13.12 -19.36
N LEU A 275 2.84 12.23 -18.37
CA LEU A 275 2.20 10.92 -18.49
C LEU A 275 0.67 10.99 -18.57
N ASN A 276 0.08 12.19 -18.42
CA ASN A 276 -1.29 12.50 -18.85
C ASN A 276 -1.37 12.90 -20.34
N ARG A 277 -0.27 13.15 -21.06
CA ARG A 277 -0.30 13.68 -22.43
C ARG A 277 0.42 12.88 -23.51
N ARG A 278 1.54 12.19 -23.26
CA ARG A 278 2.17 11.26 -24.23
C ARG A 278 3.42 10.66 -23.58
N GLY A 279 3.40 9.36 -23.31
CA GLY A 279 4.63 8.62 -23.04
C GLY A 279 4.40 7.23 -22.44
N PRO A 280 5.17 6.20 -22.84
CA PRO A 280 5.20 4.88 -22.19
C PRO A 280 5.52 5.01 -20.68
N ARG A 281 4.86 4.24 -19.82
CA ARG A 281 5.37 4.07 -18.46
C ARG A 281 6.67 3.28 -18.54
N GLN A 282 7.59 3.55 -17.62
CA GLN A 282 8.57 2.54 -17.21
C GLN A 282 7.78 1.32 -16.71
N GLY A 283 7.72 0.26 -17.52
CA GLY A 283 6.98 -0.96 -17.19
C GLY A 283 5.75 -1.30 -18.06
N ASP A 284 5.42 -0.51 -19.09
CA ASP A 284 4.42 -0.90 -20.11
C ASP A 284 5.02 -1.91 -21.12
N TRP A 285 5.61 -2.98 -20.59
CA TRP A 285 6.19 -4.04 -21.42
C TRP A 285 5.08 -4.87 -22.05
N SER A 286 5.23 -5.15 -23.34
CA SER A 286 4.40 -6.10 -24.07
C SER A 286 5.21 -7.32 -24.44
N LEU A 287 4.60 -8.50 -24.35
CA LEU A 287 5.18 -9.70 -24.95
C LEU A 287 5.06 -9.65 -26.47
N HIS A 288 6.06 -10.21 -27.16
CA HIS A 288 6.03 -10.37 -28.60
C HIS A 288 4.79 -11.20 -29.04
N PRO A 289 4.07 -10.84 -30.11
CA PRO A 289 2.85 -11.53 -30.54
C PRO A 289 3.01 -13.05 -30.73
N GLU A 290 4.17 -13.50 -31.21
CA GLU A 290 4.48 -14.94 -31.34
C GLU A 290 4.57 -15.65 -29.99
N LEU A 291 5.13 -14.99 -28.97
CA LEU A 291 5.22 -15.54 -27.61
C LEU A 291 3.84 -15.59 -26.98
N VAL A 292 3.00 -14.58 -27.23
CA VAL A 292 1.62 -14.56 -26.77
C VAL A 292 0.81 -15.68 -27.46
N SER A 293 1.00 -15.90 -28.76
CA SER A 293 0.40 -17.03 -29.48
C SER A 293 0.78 -18.38 -28.87
N GLN A 294 2.04 -18.53 -28.47
CA GLN A 294 2.54 -19.71 -27.76
C GLN A 294 1.93 -19.87 -26.36
N VAL A 295 1.68 -18.75 -25.66
CA VAL A 295 0.96 -18.75 -24.37
C VAL A 295 -0.47 -19.23 -24.57
N TRP A 296 -1.21 -18.70 -25.56
CA TRP A 296 -2.58 -19.11 -25.82
C TRP A 296 -2.71 -20.59 -26.19
N SER A 297 -1.79 -21.10 -27.01
CA SER A 297 -1.76 -22.52 -27.37
C SER A 297 -1.59 -23.45 -26.16
N ARG A 298 -0.93 -22.99 -25.09
CA ARG A 298 -0.63 -23.79 -23.90
C ARG A 298 -1.68 -23.65 -22.79
N PHE A 299 -2.22 -22.44 -22.61
CA PHE A 299 -3.02 -22.10 -21.42
C PHE A 299 -4.43 -21.61 -21.76
N GLY A 300 -4.78 -21.58 -23.05
CA GLY A 300 -6.04 -21.05 -23.57
C GLY A 300 -5.94 -19.58 -23.98
N THR A 301 -6.81 -19.18 -24.90
CA THR A 301 -6.90 -17.80 -25.37
C THR A 301 -7.63 -16.95 -24.34
N ALA A 302 -6.92 -15.97 -23.78
CA ALA A 302 -7.54 -15.01 -22.86
C ALA A 302 -8.46 -14.05 -23.61
N GLU A 303 -9.56 -13.66 -22.98
CA GLU A 303 -10.54 -12.73 -23.58
C GLU A 303 -10.32 -11.29 -23.13
N VAL A 304 -9.65 -11.10 -21.99
CA VAL A 304 -9.46 -9.78 -21.36
C VAL A 304 -8.01 -9.57 -20.94
N ASP A 305 -7.43 -8.44 -21.36
CA ASP A 305 -6.12 -7.95 -20.90
C ASP A 305 -6.30 -6.91 -19.79
N LEU A 306 -5.83 -7.24 -18.59
CA LEU A 306 -6.03 -6.40 -17.40
C LEU A 306 -5.07 -5.21 -17.31
N PHE A 307 -3.93 -5.23 -17.99
CA PHE A 307 -2.85 -4.26 -17.78
C PHE A 307 -2.25 -3.79 -19.11
N ALA A 308 -3.10 -3.32 -20.01
CA ALA A 308 -2.71 -2.88 -21.34
C ALA A 308 -2.67 -1.35 -21.50
N ALA A 309 -2.17 -0.96 -22.66
CA ALA A 309 -2.31 0.32 -23.34
C ALA A 309 -2.79 0.03 -24.78
N ARG A 310 -3.34 1.04 -25.48
CA ARG A 310 -3.96 0.84 -26.80
C ARG A 310 -3.06 0.09 -27.80
N GLY A 311 -1.77 0.40 -27.84
CA GLY A 311 -0.81 -0.19 -28.78
C GLY A 311 -0.18 -1.51 -28.33
N ASN A 312 -0.54 -2.05 -27.17
CA ASN A 312 0.03 -3.31 -26.66
C ASN A 312 -0.99 -4.30 -26.09
N ALA A 313 -2.29 -4.01 -26.23
CA ALA A 313 -3.35 -4.89 -25.77
C ALA A 313 -3.27 -6.24 -26.50
N GLN A 314 -3.26 -7.32 -25.71
CA GLN A 314 -3.21 -8.69 -26.25
C GLN A 314 -4.59 -9.29 -26.45
N CYS A 315 -5.65 -8.60 -26.03
CA CYS A 315 -7.03 -9.05 -26.10
C CYS A 315 -7.92 -7.93 -26.68
N ALA A 316 -9.04 -8.29 -27.30
CA ALA A 316 -10.01 -7.32 -27.82
C ALA A 316 -10.63 -6.46 -26.70
N LEU A 317 -10.88 -7.07 -25.54
CA LEU A 317 -11.33 -6.39 -24.34
C LEU A 317 -10.14 -6.14 -23.41
N TRP A 318 -10.01 -4.91 -22.90
CA TRP A 318 -8.89 -4.55 -22.05
C TRP A 318 -9.17 -3.35 -21.17
N PHE A 319 -8.42 -3.26 -20.08
CA PHE A 319 -8.31 -2.09 -19.23
C PHE A 319 -6.98 -1.37 -19.50
N SER A 320 -6.97 -0.04 -19.33
CA SER A 320 -5.73 0.75 -19.36
C SER A 320 -5.71 1.77 -18.26
N LEU A 321 -4.53 2.17 -17.81
CA LEU A 321 -4.38 3.28 -16.88
C LEU A 321 -4.47 4.65 -17.57
N ARG A 322 -4.48 4.68 -18.91
CA ARG A 322 -4.57 5.89 -19.72
C ARG A 322 -6.00 6.07 -20.19
N ARG A 323 -6.60 7.20 -19.83
CA ARG A 323 -7.95 7.53 -20.30
C ARG A 323 -7.99 7.82 -21.81
N GLN A 324 -6.90 8.37 -22.35
CA GLN A 324 -6.77 8.73 -23.76
C GLN A 324 -6.74 7.51 -24.69
N ASP A 325 -6.44 6.35 -24.14
CA ASP A 325 -6.44 5.11 -24.92
C ASP A 325 -7.87 4.64 -25.25
N HIS A 326 -8.90 5.19 -24.59
CA HIS A 326 -10.29 4.77 -24.69
C HIS A 326 -10.48 3.23 -24.52
N PRO A 327 -10.00 2.65 -23.40
CA PRO A 327 -10.14 1.22 -23.14
C PRO A 327 -11.62 0.79 -23.09
N PRO A 328 -12.00 -0.32 -23.77
CA PRO A 328 -13.41 -0.74 -23.85
C PRO A 328 -13.99 -1.16 -22.49
N LEU A 329 -13.15 -1.67 -21.57
CA LEU A 329 -13.61 -2.04 -20.23
C LEU A 329 -13.44 -0.93 -19.18
N GLY A 330 -12.72 0.14 -19.52
CA GLY A 330 -12.52 1.30 -18.64
C GLY A 330 -11.10 1.50 -18.13
N VAL A 331 -10.95 2.52 -17.29
CA VAL A 331 -9.64 2.99 -16.81
C VAL A 331 -9.31 2.35 -15.46
N ASP A 332 -8.10 1.79 -15.34
CA ASP A 332 -7.60 1.03 -14.18
C ASP A 332 -8.44 -0.21 -13.85
N ALA A 333 -7.96 -1.40 -14.23
CA ALA A 333 -8.65 -2.66 -13.89
C ALA A 333 -9.02 -2.77 -12.40
N PHE A 334 -8.19 -2.26 -11.49
CA PHE A 334 -8.48 -2.35 -10.06
C PHE A 334 -9.57 -1.41 -9.54
N ALA A 335 -9.99 -0.43 -10.35
CA ALA A 335 -11.13 0.43 -10.06
C ALA A 335 -12.47 -0.24 -10.41
N HIS A 336 -12.44 -1.37 -11.13
CA HIS A 336 -13.62 -2.09 -11.56
C HIS A 336 -13.86 -3.36 -10.74
N ARG A 337 -15.14 -3.68 -10.53
CA ARG A 337 -15.60 -4.88 -9.84
C ARG A 337 -17.03 -5.24 -10.27
N PRO A 338 -17.37 -6.52 -10.48
CA PRO A 338 -16.45 -7.66 -10.58
C PRO A 338 -15.56 -7.59 -11.83
N TRP A 339 -14.45 -8.32 -11.83
CA TRP A 339 -13.75 -8.61 -13.09
C TRP A 339 -14.55 -9.64 -13.91
N PRO A 340 -14.43 -9.60 -15.25
CA PRO A 340 -15.07 -10.59 -16.11
C PRO A 340 -14.69 -12.02 -15.71
N ARG A 341 -15.68 -12.92 -15.66
CA ARG A 341 -15.47 -14.35 -15.35
C ARG A 341 -15.10 -15.16 -16.60
N VAL A 342 -14.01 -14.74 -17.21
CA VAL A 342 -13.41 -15.35 -18.40
C VAL A 342 -11.93 -15.62 -18.13
N LEU A 343 -11.21 -16.23 -19.07
CA LEU A 343 -9.76 -16.34 -18.94
C LEU A 343 -9.12 -14.96 -19.06
N LEU A 344 -8.47 -14.50 -17.99
CA LEU A 344 -7.83 -13.19 -17.93
C LEU A 344 -6.35 -13.30 -18.28
N TYR A 345 -5.82 -12.33 -19.01
CA TYR A 345 -4.39 -12.14 -19.22
C TYR A 345 -3.89 -10.96 -18.39
N ALA A 346 -2.74 -11.12 -17.76
CA ALA A 346 -2.13 -10.09 -16.94
C ALA A 346 -0.61 -10.05 -17.13
N PHE A 347 -0.09 -8.89 -17.54
CA PHE A 347 1.34 -8.58 -17.44
C PHE A 347 1.57 -7.28 -16.64
N PRO A 348 1.31 -7.30 -15.31
CA PRO A 348 1.39 -6.10 -14.50
C PRO A 348 2.84 -5.75 -14.15
N PRO A 349 3.12 -4.46 -13.87
CA PRO A 349 4.30 -4.05 -13.12
C PRO A 349 4.44 -4.85 -11.81
N VAL A 350 5.66 -5.30 -11.50
CA VAL A 350 5.95 -6.17 -10.34
C VAL A 350 5.32 -5.72 -9.01
N PRO A 351 5.29 -4.41 -8.66
CA PRO A 351 4.65 -3.95 -7.42
C PRO A 351 3.13 -4.20 -7.34
N LEU A 352 2.46 -4.44 -8.47
CA LEU A 352 1.01 -4.69 -8.55
C LEU A 352 0.65 -6.18 -8.48
N ILE A 353 1.59 -7.10 -8.74
CA ILE A 353 1.38 -8.55 -8.66
C ILE A 353 0.69 -8.97 -7.36
N PRO A 354 1.12 -8.50 -6.16
CA PRO A 354 0.48 -8.92 -4.93
C PRO A 354 -1.02 -8.59 -4.87
N ARG A 355 -1.41 -7.41 -5.37
CA ARG A 355 -2.82 -6.96 -5.40
C ARG A 355 -3.63 -7.72 -6.45
N PHE A 356 -3.01 -8.04 -7.59
CA PHE A 356 -3.61 -8.89 -8.62
C PHE A 356 -3.92 -10.29 -8.08
N LEU A 357 -2.95 -10.93 -7.40
CA LEU A 357 -3.15 -12.26 -6.80
C LEU A 357 -4.28 -12.26 -5.76
N ASP A 358 -4.32 -11.25 -4.89
CA ASP A 358 -5.41 -11.11 -3.91
C ASP A 358 -6.77 -11.02 -4.62
N ARG A 359 -6.87 -10.24 -5.71
CA ARG A 359 -8.11 -10.10 -6.48
C ARG A 359 -8.53 -11.40 -7.18
N VAL A 360 -7.59 -12.12 -7.79
CA VAL A 360 -7.84 -13.42 -8.43
C VAL A 360 -8.37 -14.41 -7.39
N GLN A 361 -7.80 -14.42 -6.18
CA GLN A 361 -8.26 -15.29 -5.10
C GLN A 361 -9.63 -14.87 -4.55
N GLU A 362 -9.84 -13.57 -4.29
CA GLU A 362 -11.09 -13.04 -3.73
C GLU A 362 -12.29 -13.26 -4.65
N GLU A 363 -12.11 -13.10 -5.96
CA GLU A 363 -13.17 -13.24 -6.96
C GLU A 363 -13.19 -14.62 -7.63
N ARG A 364 -12.33 -15.55 -7.18
CA ARG A 364 -12.26 -16.94 -7.68
C ARG A 364 -12.06 -17.04 -9.19
N LEU A 365 -11.14 -16.22 -9.72
CA LEU A 365 -10.91 -16.05 -11.15
C LEU A 365 -9.84 -17.00 -11.68
N VAL A 366 -9.83 -17.21 -13.00
CA VAL A 366 -8.76 -17.93 -13.71
C VAL A 366 -7.98 -16.92 -14.54
N ALA A 367 -6.65 -16.95 -14.45
CA ALA A 367 -5.81 -15.97 -15.11
C ALA A 367 -4.46 -16.54 -15.55
N VAL A 368 -3.94 -16.02 -16.65
CA VAL A 368 -2.57 -16.23 -17.11
C VAL A 368 -1.75 -15.00 -16.72
N LEU A 369 -0.82 -15.19 -15.78
CA LEU A 369 0.07 -14.13 -15.32
C LEU A 369 1.44 -14.25 -16.00
N ILE A 370 1.94 -13.13 -16.51
CA ILE A 370 3.33 -12.98 -16.93
C ILE A 370 4.10 -12.29 -15.81
N ALA A 371 5.07 -12.99 -15.24
CA ALA A 371 5.87 -12.47 -14.13
C ALA A 371 7.26 -13.15 -14.07
N PRO A 372 8.28 -12.46 -13.54
CA PRO A 372 9.58 -13.08 -13.30
C PRO A 372 9.49 -14.12 -12.18
N GLU A 373 10.33 -15.16 -12.26
CA GLU A 373 10.53 -16.06 -11.14
C GLU A 373 11.31 -15.35 -10.02
N ARG A 374 10.64 -15.05 -8.91
CA ARG A 374 11.22 -14.37 -7.75
C ARG A 374 10.89 -15.12 -6.47
N THR A 375 11.62 -16.21 -6.22
CA THR A 375 11.44 -17.05 -5.02
C THR A 375 11.53 -16.28 -3.70
N GLY A 376 12.37 -15.24 -3.64
CA GLY A 376 12.49 -14.37 -2.47
C GLY A 376 11.39 -13.29 -2.34
N ALA A 377 10.50 -13.15 -3.32
CA ALA A 377 9.42 -12.17 -3.23
C ALA A 377 8.28 -12.67 -2.33
N SER A 378 7.77 -11.78 -1.47
CA SER A 378 6.71 -12.12 -0.50
C SER A 378 5.40 -12.60 -1.13
N TRP A 379 5.17 -12.34 -2.41
CA TRP A 379 4.00 -12.78 -3.16
C TRP A 379 4.17 -14.15 -3.85
N PHE A 380 5.41 -14.63 -4.01
CA PHE A 380 5.70 -15.85 -4.76
C PHE A 380 5.06 -17.11 -4.15
N PRO A 381 5.10 -17.34 -2.83
CA PRO A 381 4.40 -18.47 -2.22
C PRO A 381 2.88 -18.39 -2.37
N CYS A 382 2.32 -17.18 -2.52
CA CYS A 382 0.90 -17.01 -2.78
C CYS A 382 0.56 -17.49 -4.20
N MET A 383 1.31 -17.00 -5.19
CA MET A 383 1.17 -17.40 -6.59
C MET A 383 1.34 -18.90 -6.79
N GLN A 384 2.36 -19.52 -6.18
CA GLN A 384 2.60 -20.97 -6.31
C GLN A 384 1.42 -21.81 -5.83
N ARG A 385 0.73 -21.38 -4.76
CA ARG A 385 -0.46 -22.08 -4.26
C ARG A 385 -1.67 -21.94 -5.18
N MET A 386 -1.67 -20.94 -6.06
CA MET A 386 -2.74 -20.68 -7.02
C MET A 386 -2.51 -21.38 -8.36
N LEU A 387 -1.43 -22.15 -8.52
CA LEU A 387 -1.11 -22.77 -9.81
C LEU A 387 -2.13 -23.83 -10.19
N SER A 388 -2.68 -23.70 -11.40
CA SER A 388 -3.58 -24.70 -12.01
C SER A 388 -2.89 -25.61 -13.02
N GLY A 389 -1.58 -25.43 -13.23
CA GLY A 389 -0.80 -26.21 -14.18
C GLY A 389 0.70 -25.90 -14.06
N ARG A 390 1.50 -26.56 -14.90
CA ARG A 390 2.95 -26.35 -14.94
C ARG A 390 3.25 -24.96 -15.53
N PRO A 391 3.99 -24.08 -14.82
CA PRO A 391 4.46 -22.83 -15.40
C PRO A 391 5.33 -23.06 -16.63
N TRP A 392 5.31 -22.12 -17.57
CA TRP A 392 6.13 -22.19 -18.77
C TRP A 392 7.14 -21.05 -18.80
N GLU A 393 8.41 -21.40 -19.00
CA GLU A 393 9.48 -20.42 -19.16
C GLU A 393 9.36 -19.76 -20.54
N ILE A 394 9.34 -18.43 -20.58
CA ILE A 394 9.28 -17.70 -21.83
C ILE A 394 10.67 -17.76 -22.48
N PRO A 395 10.80 -18.25 -23.73
CA PRO A 395 12.07 -18.37 -24.41
C PRO A 395 12.86 -17.07 -24.44
N TRP A 396 14.17 -17.19 -24.23
CA TRP A 396 15.07 -16.04 -24.31
C TRP A 396 15.14 -15.56 -25.77
N ARG A 397 14.67 -14.33 -26.02
CA ARG A 397 14.85 -13.63 -27.29
C ARG A 397 15.10 -12.15 -27.05
N ARG A 398 15.86 -11.51 -27.95
CA ARG A 398 16.16 -10.07 -27.87
C ARG A 398 14.93 -9.19 -28.06
N ASP A 399 13.95 -9.66 -28.83
CA ASP A 399 12.68 -9.02 -29.15
C ASP A 399 11.50 -9.53 -28.31
N ALA A 400 11.77 -10.38 -27.29
CA ALA A 400 10.73 -11.00 -26.47
C ALA A 400 9.80 -9.96 -25.81
N LEU A 401 10.36 -8.80 -25.46
CA LEU A 401 9.62 -7.67 -24.93
C LEU A 401 9.78 -6.46 -25.84
N SER A 402 8.69 -5.74 -25.98
CA SER A 402 8.66 -4.43 -26.62
C SER A 402 8.05 -3.39 -25.68
N GLN A 403 8.51 -2.16 -25.82
CA GLN A 403 7.86 -0.97 -25.26
C GLN A 403 7.63 0.02 -26.41
N VAL A 404 6.65 0.92 -26.26
CA VAL A 404 6.41 2.02 -27.22
C VAL A 404 6.04 1.50 -28.62
N GLU A 405 5.03 0.63 -28.72
CA GLU A 405 4.57 0.12 -30.02
C GLU A 405 5.69 -0.54 -30.86
N GLY A 406 6.67 -1.15 -30.20
CA GLY A 406 7.80 -1.80 -30.87
C GLY A 406 9.07 -0.94 -31.02
N ALA A 407 9.04 0.35 -30.71
CA ALA A 407 10.19 1.24 -30.90
C ALA A 407 11.36 0.97 -29.93
N ILE A 408 11.09 0.30 -28.80
CA ILE A 408 12.14 -0.21 -27.90
C ILE A 408 11.99 -1.72 -27.80
N SER A 409 12.85 -2.46 -28.50
CA SER A 409 13.00 -3.90 -28.36
C SER A 409 14.14 -4.21 -27.40
N GLY A 410 13.88 -5.00 -26.36
CA GLY A 410 14.92 -5.46 -25.46
C GLY A 410 14.41 -6.49 -24.48
N HIS A 411 15.14 -7.59 -24.31
CA HIS A 411 14.99 -8.52 -23.19
C HIS A 411 14.97 -7.73 -21.87
N PRO A 412 14.14 -8.08 -20.87
CA PRO A 412 13.83 -7.17 -19.78
C PRO A 412 15.07 -6.55 -19.11
N VAL A 413 14.99 -5.25 -18.89
CA VAL A 413 15.80 -4.46 -17.92
C VAL A 413 15.65 -5.02 -16.48
N LEU A 414 14.85 -6.08 -16.26
CA LEU A 414 14.66 -6.77 -14.99
C LEU A 414 15.73 -7.82 -14.66
N GLY A 415 16.65 -8.14 -15.58
CA GLY A 415 17.77 -9.07 -15.33
C GLY A 415 17.35 -10.50 -14.94
N GLN A 416 16.10 -10.88 -15.19
CA GLN A 416 15.50 -12.15 -14.75
C GLN A 416 14.66 -12.77 -15.86
N ARG A 417 14.62 -14.11 -15.91
CA ARG A 417 13.78 -14.89 -16.84
C ARG A 417 12.31 -14.67 -16.52
N LEU A 418 11.50 -14.47 -17.56
CA LEU A 418 10.05 -14.32 -17.45
C LEU A 418 9.37 -15.67 -17.62
N TRP A 419 8.26 -15.84 -16.93
CA TRP A 419 7.48 -17.06 -16.92
C TRP A 419 6.00 -16.73 -17.10
N THR A 420 5.29 -17.69 -17.68
CA THR A 420 3.85 -17.74 -17.75
C THR A 420 3.32 -18.64 -16.65
N TRP A 421 2.50 -18.07 -15.77
CA TRP A 421 1.94 -18.74 -14.59
C TRP A 421 0.43 -18.90 -14.79
N PRO A 422 -0.10 -20.12 -15.01
CA PRO A 422 -1.53 -20.37 -15.03
C PRO A 422 -2.08 -20.40 -13.60
N LEU A 423 -2.99 -19.50 -13.29
CA LEU A 423 -3.53 -19.29 -11.94
C LEU A 423 -5.02 -19.61 -11.88
N ASN A 424 -5.46 -20.20 -10.77
CA ASN A 424 -6.85 -20.43 -10.43
C ASN A 424 -7.10 -19.99 -8.98
N GLY A 425 -7.97 -19.01 -8.79
CA GLY A 425 -8.33 -18.49 -7.47
C GLY A 425 -9.17 -19.44 -6.60
N ASN A 426 -9.59 -20.59 -7.12
CA ASN A 426 -10.34 -21.60 -6.37
C ASN A 426 -9.47 -22.57 -5.56
N THR A 427 -8.15 -22.59 -5.79
CA THR A 427 -7.20 -23.51 -5.15
C THR A 427 -6.73 -23.06 -3.77
#